data_AF-A0A1F7QS13-F1
#
_entry.id   AF-A0A1F7QS13-F1
#
_cell.length_a   1.000
_cell.length_b   1.000
_cell.length_c   1.000
_cell.angle_alpha   90.00
_cell.angle_beta   90.00
_cell.angle_gamma   90.00
#
_symmetry.space_group_name_H-M   'P 1'
#
loop_
_entity.id
_entity.type
_entity.pdbx_description
1 polymer ?
#
loop_
_entity_poly.entity_id
_entity_poly.type
_entity_poly.pdbx_seq_one_letter_code
_entity_poly.pdbx_strand_id
1 'polypeptide(L)'
;MFDFNIIGLNGRDKRVYEALLQLPHASVRTIAEHVNINRGSVHESLLSLQKAGIVGYAIYGKRQRYIAHPPQVLHELIDEKRRALSISHSNVEEYAQSLRDKQHTETIPFATNYEDIEGLASILRDVISTLKISTDKTYRVISSADLHEYLYHNFRNYTNERIKNNISVKVIAHEKGAPISEHDLAERRVLPSRQLRVPRCYTIIYAHKTAFIALSDTNVPSGIVIENHDITKLQIELFETLWKELK
;
A
#
# COMPACT_ATOMS: atom_id res chain seq x y z
N MET A 1 15.46 -9.31 10.78
CA MET A 1 16.62 -8.39 10.83
C MET A 1 16.10 -6.97 10.59
N PHE A 2 16.60 -5.94 11.27
CA PHE A 2 16.11 -4.56 11.09
C PHE A 2 16.41 -4.05 9.67
N ASP A 3 15.43 -3.41 9.03
CA ASP A 3 15.56 -2.82 7.69
C ASP A 3 15.95 -1.34 7.78
N PHE A 4 17.14 -1.01 7.29
CA PHE A 4 17.68 0.35 7.30
C PHE A 4 16.95 1.29 6.33
N ASN A 5 16.23 0.77 5.33
CA ASN A 5 15.48 1.61 4.39
C ASN A 5 14.42 2.46 5.10
N ILE A 6 13.87 1.97 6.22
CA ILE A 6 12.87 2.65 7.05
C ILE A 6 13.44 3.96 7.64
N ILE A 7 14.75 4.02 7.90
CA ILE A 7 15.42 5.23 8.40
C ILE A 7 16.15 5.99 7.28
N GLY A 8 15.88 5.66 6.02
CA GLY A 8 16.46 6.33 4.85
C GLY A 8 17.91 5.95 4.55
N LEU A 9 18.35 4.78 5.01
CA LEU A 9 19.68 4.23 4.77
C LEU A 9 19.56 2.94 3.97
N ASN A 10 20.54 2.64 3.12
CA ASN A 10 20.46 1.47 2.25
C ASN A 10 21.19 0.24 2.85
N GLY A 11 21.13 -0.88 2.16
CA GLY A 11 21.80 -2.12 2.58
C GLY A 11 23.34 -2.01 2.68
N ARG A 12 23.98 -1.13 1.90
CA ARG A 12 25.41 -0.86 1.98
C ARG A 12 25.75 -0.13 3.29
N ASP A 13 24.97 0.88 3.64
CA ASP A 13 25.14 1.66 4.87
C ASP A 13 25.03 0.76 6.11
N LYS A 14 24.07 -0.15 6.12
CA LYS A 14 23.91 -1.16 7.17
C LYS A 14 25.16 -2.02 7.37
N ARG A 15 25.72 -2.56 6.29
CA ARG A 15 26.94 -3.39 6.35
C ARG A 15 28.12 -2.61 6.93
N VAL A 16 28.26 -1.34 6.55
CA VAL A 16 29.31 -0.45 7.06
C VAL A 16 29.10 -0.14 8.55
N TYR A 17 27.88 0.12 8.99
CA TYR A 17 27.53 0.32 10.39
C TYR A 17 27.83 -0.91 11.26
N GLU A 18 27.42 -2.10 10.80
CA GLU A 18 27.69 -3.36 11.49
C GLU A 18 29.20 -3.65 11.58
N ALA A 19 29.96 -3.34 10.53
CA ALA A 19 31.42 -3.46 10.56
C ALA A 19 32.08 -2.50 11.54
N LEU A 20 31.56 -1.27 11.71
CA LEU A 20 32.05 -0.32 12.71
C LEU A 20 31.80 -0.80 14.15
N LEU A 21 30.69 -1.50 14.41
CA LEU A 21 30.42 -2.10 15.71
C LEU A 21 31.36 -3.27 16.02
N GLN A 22 31.71 -4.07 14.99
CA GLN A 22 32.64 -5.19 15.13
C GLN A 22 34.10 -4.75 15.23
N LEU A 23 34.45 -3.63 14.58
CA LEU A 23 35.82 -3.11 14.49
C LEU A 23 35.88 -1.68 15.03
N PRO A 24 35.80 -1.48 16.36
CA PRO A 24 35.87 -0.15 16.96
C PRO A 24 37.18 0.54 16.57
N HIS A 25 37.09 1.82 16.21
CA HIS A 25 38.24 2.64 15.81
C HIS A 25 39.00 2.11 14.58
N ALA A 26 38.38 1.29 13.73
CA ALA A 26 39.00 0.87 12.48
C ALA A 26 39.20 2.05 11.51
N SER A 27 40.21 1.92 10.64
CA SER A 27 40.39 2.87 9.54
C SER A 27 39.37 2.60 8.43
N VAL A 28 39.04 3.60 7.61
CA VAL A 28 38.17 3.43 6.43
C VAL A 28 38.67 2.31 5.52
N ARG A 29 39.99 2.15 5.39
CA ARG A 29 40.62 1.06 4.65
C ARG A 29 40.28 -0.31 5.24
N THR A 30 40.44 -0.46 6.55
CA THR A 30 40.14 -1.71 7.26
C THR A 30 38.67 -2.09 7.14
N ILE A 31 37.77 -1.10 7.26
CA ILE A 31 36.33 -1.31 7.08
C ILE A 31 36.04 -1.77 5.65
N ALA A 32 36.57 -1.08 4.64
CA ALA A 32 36.41 -1.43 3.22
C ALA A 32 36.87 -2.86 2.89
N GLU A 33 38.01 -3.28 3.45
CA GLU A 33 38.52 -4.65 3.33
C GLU A 33 37.58 -5.66 4.01
N HIS A 34 37.09 -5.36 5.22
CA HIS A 34 36.19 -6.23 5.98
C HIS A 34 34.83 -6.44 5.30
N VAL A 35 34.24 -5.38 4.75
CA VAL A 35 32.94 -5.45 4.07
C VAL A 35 33.04 -5.75 2.59
N ASN A 36 34.24 -5.90 2.03
CA ASN A 36 34.48 -6.09 0.60
C ASN A 36 33.74 -5.03 -0.26
N ILE A 37 33.85 -3.76 0.12
CA ILE A 37 33.27 -2.61 -0.59
C ILE A 37 34.39 -1.61 -0.86
N ASN A 38 34.37 -0.95 -2.02
CA ASN A 38 35.39 0.04 -2.36
C ASN A 38 35.40 1.21 -1.35
N ARG A 39 36.58 1.82 -1.15
CA ARG A 39 36.77 2.86 -0.13
C ARG A 39 35.90 4.11 -0.34
N GLY A 40 35.64 4.50 -1.59
CA GLY A 40 34.80 5.66 -1.91
C GLY A 40 33.36 5.44 -1.44
N SER A 41 32.80 4.27 -1.76
CA SER A 41 31.46 3.87 -1.33
C SER A 41 31.34 3.70 0.19
N VAL A 42 32.40 3.22 0.87
CA VAL A 42 32.42 3.23 2.35
C VAL A 42 32.40 4.66 2.87
N HIS A 43 33.14 5.58 2.26
CA HIS A 43 33.13 6.98 2.67
C HIS A 43 31.76 7.63 2.50
N GLU A 44 31.07 7.38 1.39
CA GLU A 44 29.68 7.82 1.19
C GLU A 44 28.75 7.27 2.27
N SER A 45 28.84 5.97 2.56
CA SER A 45 28.05 5.34 3.62
C SER A 45 28.36 5.95 4.99
N LEU A 46 29.62 6.22 5.31
CA LEU A 46 30.00 6.89 6.56
C LEU A 46 29.41 8.31 6.68
N LEU A 47 29.37 9.07 5.58
CA LEU A 47 28.72 10.38 5.55
C LEU A 47 27.21 10.26 5.75
N SER A 48 26.54 9.30 5.11
CA SER A 48 25.11 9.04 5.30
C SER A 48 24.79 8.64 6.74
N LEU A 49 25.59 7.73 7.31
CA LEU A 49 25.45 7.27 8.70
C LEU A 49 25.69 8.41 9.70
N GLN A 50 26.66 9.29 9.42
CA GLN A 50 26.93 10.47 10.24
C GLN A 50 25.81 11.50 10.14
N LYS A 51 25.27 11.75 8.94
CA LYS A 51 24.11 12.63 8.74
C LYS A 51 22.87 12.10 9.47
N ALA A 52 22.72 10.78 9.55
CA ALA A 52 21.69 10.12 10.33
C ALA A 52 21.97 10.09 11.85
N GLY A 53 23.13 10.58 12.32
CA GLY A 53 23.46 10.64 13.74
C GLY A 53 23.82 9.30 14.40
N ILE A 54 23.98 8.22 13.62
CA ILE A 54 24.30 6.88 14.17
C ILE A 54 25.79 6.54 14.11
N VAL A 55 26.57 7.41 13.48
CA VAL A 55 28.03 7.34 13.48
C VAL A 55 28.58 8.72 13.81
N GLY A 56 29.47 8.78 14.79
CA GLY A 56 30.30 9.95 15.07
C GLY A 56 31.71 9.79 14.49
N TYR A 57 32.55 10.78 14.72
CA TYR A 57 33.99 10.65 14.51
C TYR A 57 34.76 11.18 15.73
N ALA A 58 35.92 10.61 15.97
CA ALA A 58 36.88 11.12 16.93
C ALA A 58 38.26 11.27 16.28
N ILE A 59 39.02 12.24 16.76
CA ILE A 59 40.36 12.53 16.27
C ILE A 59 41.35 11.68 17.08
N TYR A 60 42.03 10.76 16.41
CA TYR A 60 43.11 9.96 16.99
C TYR A 60 44.44 10.40 16.37
N GLY A 61 45.19 11.24 17.09
CA GLY A 61 46.39 11.89 16.58
C GLY A 61 46.05 12.86 15.44
N LYS A 62 46.54 12.60 14.22
CA LYS A 62 46.26 13.40 13.02
C LYS A 62 45.15 12.84 12.12
N ARG A 63 44.51 11.72 12.51
CA ARG A 63 43.53 11.01 11.67
C ARG A 63 42.15 10.94 12.33
N GLN A 64 41.12 11.16 11.54
CA GLN A 64 39.74 10.92 11.95
C GLN A 64 39.44 9.42 11.92
N ARG A 65 38.77 8.92 12.96
CA ARG A 65 38.24 7.56 13.03
C ARG A 65 36.75 7.65 13.33
N TYR A 66 35.97 6.89 12.58
CA TYR A 66 34.53 6.81 12.77
C TYR A 66 34.18 5.87 13.91
N ILE A 67 33.14 6.21 14.67
CA ILE A 67 32.67 5.46 15.83
C ILE A 67 31.17 5.26 15.64
N ALA A 68 30.72 4.00 15.57
CA ALA A 68 29.30 3.69 15.58
C ALA A 68 28.71 3.90 16.97
N HIS A 69 27.57 4.59 17.05
CA HIS A 69 26.75 4.61 18.26
C HIS A 69 26.08 3.24 18.47
N PRO A 70 25.76 2.87 19.72
CA PRO A 70 25.05 1.63 20.01
C PRO A 70 23.71 1.54 19.25
N PRO A 71 23.27 0.34 18.83
CA PRO A 71 22.02 0.16 18.07
C PRO A 71 20.77 0.73 18.73
N GLN A 72 20.79 0.94 20.05
CA GLN A 72 19.70 1.54 20.80
C GLN A 72 19.33 2.95 20.28
N VAL A 73 20.29 3.70 19.69
CA VAL A 73 20.01 5.01 19.06
C VAL A 73 19.02 4.91 17.89
N LEU A 74 18.88 3.73 17.27
CA LEU A 74 17.92 3.52 16.19
C LEU A 74 16.47 3.68 16.66
N HIS A 75 16.18 3.48 17.96
CA HIS A 75 14.86 3.78 18.52
C HIS A 75 14.53 5.28 18.40
N GLU A 76 15.49 6.15 18.69
CA GLU A 76 15.31 7.60 18.63
C GLU A 76 15.04 8.07 17.19
N LEU A 77 15.74 7.50 16.21
CA LEU A 77 15.51 7.76 14.78
C LEU A 77 14.12 7.33 14.32
N ILE A 78 13.64 6.17 14.77
CA ILE A 78 12.29 5.69 14.45
C ILE A 78 11.25 6.65 15.05
N ASP A 79 11.45 7.08 16.29
CA ASP A 79 10.53 8.00 16.95
C ASP A 79 10.54 9.40 16.31
N GLU A 80 11.69 9.86 15.83
CA GLU A 80 11.80 11.10 15.05
C GLU A 80 11.04 10.98 13.72
N LYS A 81 11.22 9.88 12.98
CA LYS A 81 10.47 9.61 11.74
C LYS A 81 8.97 9.53 12.01
N ARG A 82 8.54 8.89 13.10
CA ARG A 82 7.13 8.82 13.49
C ARG A 82 6.56 10.21 13.77
N ARG A 83 7.29 11.05 14.50
CA ARG A 83 6.89 12.45 14.76
C ARG A 83 6.79 13.26 13.47
N ALA A 84 7.79 13.18 12.59
CA ALA A 84 7.78 13.86 11.30
C ALA A 84 6.59 13.42 10.44
N LEU A 85 6.33 12.11 10.36
CA LEU A 85 5.20 11.57 9.62
C LEU A 85 3.86 12.03 10.21
N SER A 86 3.74 12.07 11.54
CA SER A 86 2.53 12.55 12.22
C SER A 86 2.26 14.03 11.92
N ILE A 87 3.31 14.88 11.93
CA ILE A 87 3.19 16.30 11.58
C ILE A 87 2.78 16.43 10.11
N SER A 88 3.47 15.73 9.21
CA SER A 88 3.12 15.73 7.79
C SER A 88 1.68 15.29 7.55
N HIS A 89 1.21 14.25 8.25
CA HIS A 89 -0.16 13.77 8.17
C HIS A 89 -1.18 14.85 8.56
N SER A 90 -0.93 15.59 9.63
CA SER A 90 -1.79 16.72 10.04
C SER A 90 -1.81 17.85 8.99
N ASN A 91 -0.70 18.06 8.29
CA ASN A 91 -0.58 19.12 7.28
C ASN A 91 -1.16 18.72 5.91
N VAL A 92 -1.52 17.45 5.69
CA VAL A 92 -2.09 16.99 4.40
C VAL A 92 -3.38 17.73 4.08
N GLU A 93 -4.24 17.99 5.07
CA GLU A 93 -5.53 18.64 4.82
C GLU A 93 -5.34 20.10 4.38
N GLU A 94 -4.45 20.85 5.04
CA GLU A 94 -4.09 22.22 4.65
C GLU A 94 -3.48 22.26 3.25
N TYR A 95 -2.55 21.34 2.97
CA TYR A 95 -1.95 21.21 1.64
C TYR A 95 -2.99 20.88 0.57
N ALA A 96 -3.89 19.93 0.83
CA ALA A 96 -4.97 19.56 -0.07
C ALA A 96 -5.90 20.75 -0.34
N GLN A 97 -6.29 21.50 0.69
CA GLN A 97 -7.09 22.72 0.55
C GLN A 97 -6.39 23.77 -0.31
N SER A 98 -5.09 24.00 -0.12
CA SER A 98 -4.32 24.97 -0.92
C SER A 98 -4.27 24.64 -2.43
N LEU A 99 -4.56 23.39 -2.79
CA LEU A 99 -4.59 22.91 -4.17
C LEU A 99 -6.01 22.86 -4.77
N ARG A 100 -7.08 22.95 -3.96
CA ARG A 100 -8.48 22.90 -4.46
C ARG A 100 -8.75 24.02 -5.47
N ASP A 101 -8.28 25.23 -5.19
CA ASP A 101 -8.46 26.38 -6.09
C ASP A 101 -7.63 26.29 -7.39
N LYS A 102 -6.63 25.40 -7.43
CA LYS A 102 -5.77 25.14 -8.60
C LYS A 102 -6.25 23.96 -9.43
N GLN A 103 -7.12 23.10 -8.88
CA GLN A 103 -7.84 22.12 -9.68
C GLN A 103 -8.80 22.88 -10.58
N HIS A 104 -8.39 23.06 -11.83
CA HIS A 104 -9.34 23.45 -12.87
C HIS A 104 -10.50 22.46 -12.83
N THR A 105 -11.70 22.96 -13.05
CA THR A 105 -12.93 22.19 -13.21
C THR A 105 -12.84 21.39 -14.51
N GLU A 106 -11.87 20.50 -14.60
CA GLU A 106 -11.84 19.48 -15.63
C GLU A 106 -13.08 18.62 -15.41
N THR A 107 -13.78 18.39 -16.50
CA THR A 107 -14.95 17.52 -16.55
C THR A 107 -14.54 16.21 -15.89
N ILE A 108 -15.25 15.78 -14.84
CA ILE A 108 -14.98 14.50 -14.18
C ILE A 108 -14.90 13.44 -15.29
N PRO A 109 -13.75 12.77 -15.46
CA PRO A 109 -13.57 11.86 -16.57
C PRO A 109 -14.63 10.76 -16.44
N PHE A 110 -15.30 10.46 -17.55
CA PHE A 110 -16.32 9.42 -17.59
C PHE A 110 -15.79 8.08 -17.04
N ALA A 111 -14.52 7.78 -17.31
CA ALA A 111 -13.83 6.63 -16.74
C ALA A 111 -12.34 6.89 -16.52
N THR A 112 -11.77 6.22 -15.52
CA THR A 112 -10.35 6.28 -15.14
C THR A 112 -9.73 4.89 -15.19
N ASN A 113 -8.58 4.74 -15.85
CA ASN A 113 -7.83 3.50 -15.94
C ASN A 113 -6.79 3.40 -14.80
N TYR A 114 -6.62 2.19 -14.29
CA TYR A 114 -5.70 1.84 -13.22
C TYR A 114 -4.91 0.61 -13.64
N GLU A 115 -3.59 0.68 -13.54
CA GLU A 115 -2.68 -0.38 -13.94
C GLU A 115 -1.93 -0.95 -12.74
N ASP A 116 -1.58 -2.22 -12.84
CA ASP A 116 -0.80 -2.97 -11.85
C ASP A 116 -1.46 -3.08 -10.47
N ILE A 117 -0.72 -3.68 -9.54
CA ILE A 117 -1.18 -3.95 -8.17
C ILE A 117 -1.45 -2.62 -7.41
N GLU A 118 -0.69 -1.56 -7.70
CA GLU A 118 -0.92 -0.23 -7.11
C GLU A 118 -2.19 0.44 -7.63
N GLY A 119 -2.53 0.23 -8.91
CA GLY A 119 -3.79 0.67 -9.47
C GLY A 119 -4.98 0.03 -8.76
N LEU A 120 -4.93 -1.29 -8.53
CA LEU A 120 -5.96 -2.01 -7.79
C LEU A 120 -6.08 -1.51 -6.34
N ALA A 121 -4.95 -1.30 -5.65
CA ALA A 121 -4.96 -0.73 -4.31
C ALA A 121 -5.61 0.67 -4.29
N SER A 122 -5.45 1.46 -5.36
CA SER A 122 -6.08 2.77 -5.51
C SER A 122 -7.60 2.67 -5.70
N ILE A 123 -8.10 1.71 -6.49
CA ILE A 123 -9.54 1.44 -6.60
C ILE A 123 -10.12 1.07 -5.24
N LEU A 124 -9.47 0.18 -4.49
CA LEU A 124 -9.93 -0.22 -3.16
C LEU A 124 -9.92 0.95 -2.16
N ARG A 125 -8.90 1.80 -2.21
CA ARG A 125 -8.86 3.04 -1.41
C ARG A 125 -10.02 3.98 -1.76
N ASP A 126 -10.35 4.11 -3.05
CA ASP A 126 -11.49 4.90 -3.52
C ASP A 126 -12.84 4.36 -3.02
N VAL A 127 -13.01 3.04 -2.96
CA VAL A 127 -14.22 2.41 -2.39
C VAL A 127 -14.41 2.82 -0.92
N ILE A 128 -13.36 2.71 -0.10
CA ILE A 128 -13.44 3.07 1.33
C ILE A 128 -13.68 4.58 1.49
N SER A 129 -12.91 5.42 0.79
CA SER A 129 -13.01 6.87 0.94
C SER A 129 -14.40 7.39 0.52
N THR A 130 -14.94 6.86 -0.59
CA THR A 130 -16.27 7.22 -1.11
C THR A 130 -17.37 6.78 -0.15
N LEU A 131 -17.33 5.52 0.31
CA LEU A 131 -18.39 4.99 1.18
C LEU A 131 -18.33 5.50 2.62
N LYS A 132 -17.14 5.92 3.09
CA LYS A 132 -16.99 6.50 4.43
C LYS A 132 -17.88 7.72 4.65
N ILE A 133 -18.06 8.54 3.61
CA ILE A 133 -18.88 9.75 3.59
C ILE A 133 -20.28 9.54 2.97
N SER A 134 -20.55 8.36 2.42
CA SER A 134 -21.84 8.00 1.82
C SER A 134 -22.89 7.71 2.88
N THR A 135 -24.16 7.99 2.55
CA THR A 135 -25.32 7.61 3.37
C THR A 135 -25.56 6.10 3.34
N ASP A 136 -25.47 5.47 2.16
CA ASP A 136 -25.43 4.02 2.01
C ASP A 136 -23.97 3.54 2.06
N LYS A 137 -23.65 2.76 3.09
CA LYS A 137 -22.32 2.17 3.30
C LYS A 137 -22.22 0.73 2.80
N THR A 138 -23.11 0.33 1.90
CA THR A 138 -23.09 -0.99 1.28
C THR A 138 -22.55 -0.90 -0.14
N TYR A 139 -21.63 -1.79 -0.49
CA TYR A 139 -21.25 -2.00 -1.89
C TYR A 139 -21.44 -3.45 -2.31
N ARG A 140 -21.38 -3.66 -3.62
CA ARG A 140 -21.68 -4.93 -4.26
C ARG A 140 -20.46 -5.41 -5.04
N VAL A 141 -20.24 -6.72 -5.03
CA VAL A 141 -19.13 -7.35 -5.72
C VAL A 141 -19.65 -8.52 -6.54
N ILE A 142 -19.23 -8.60 -7.79
CA ILE A 142 -19.33 -9.82 -8.59
C ILE A 142 -17.90 -10.31 -8.83
N SER A 143 -17.57 -11.49 -8.32
CA SER A 143 -16.26 -12.10 -8.46
C SER A 143 -16.35 -13.40 -9.26
N SER A 144 -15.54 -13.50 -10.31
CA SER A 144 -15.56 -14.66 -11.21
C SER A 144 -14.29 -15.52 -11.16
N ALA A 145 -13.28 -15.16 -10.38
CA ALA A 145 -12.13 -16.04 -10.14
C ALA A 145 -11.47 -15.72 -8.79
N ASP A 146 -10.49 -16.55 -8.41
CA ASP A 146 -9.62 -16.33 -7.25
C ASP A 146 -8.65 -15.16 -7.52
N LEU A 147 -9.20 -13.95 -7.71
CA LEU A 147 -8.45 -12.71 -7.78
C LEU A 147 -7.97 -12.24 -6.40
N HIS A 148 -8.36 -12.93 -5.34
CA HIS A 148 -8.11 -12.53 -3.96
C HIS A 148 -6.62 -12.27 -3.69
N GLU A 149 -5.74 -13.14 -4.19
CA GLU A 149 -4.29 -13.02 -3.99
C GLU A 149 -3.70 -11.74 -4.62
N TYR A 150 -4.26 -11.29 -5.74
CA TYR A 150 -3.81 -10.09 -6.45
C TYR A 150 -4.48 -8.83 -5.90
N LEU A 151 -5.77 -8.91 -5.58
CA LEU A 151 -6.59 -7.76 -5.24
C LEU A 151 -6.15 -7.08 -3.94
N TYR A 152 -5.74 -7.86 -2.94
CA TYR A 152 -5.37 -7.35 -1.62
C TYR A 152 -3.87 -7.29 -1.36
N HIS A 153 -3.02 -7.57 -2.36
CA HIS A 153 -1.58 -7.71 -2.16
C HIS A 153 -0.94 -6.46 -1.52
N ASN A 154 -1.23 -5.28 -2.08
CA ASN A 154 -0.77 -3.98 -1.58
C ASN A 154 -1.78 -3.28 -0.67
N PHE A 155 -2.88 -3.95 -0.32
CA PHE A 155 -3.85 -3.43 0.64
C PHE A 155 -4.37 -4.54 1.58
N ARG A 156 -3.44 -5.22 2.25
CA ARG A 156 -3.73 -6.40 3.09
C ARG A 156 -4.72 -6.14 4.22
N ASN A 157 -4.81 -4.90 4.70
CA ASN A 157 -5.71 -4.50 5.78
C ASN A 157 -7.07 -4.00 5.30
N TYR A 158 -7.40 -4.13 4.00
CA TYR A 158 -8.64 -3.62 3.42
C TYR A 158 -9.89 -4.06 4.18
N THR A 159 -10.01 -5.35 4.51
CA THR A 159 -11.16 -5.88 5.26
C THR A 159 -11.29 -5.22 6.63
N ASN A 160 -10.19 -5.08 7.36
CA ASN A 160 -10.19 -4.44 8.68
C ASN A 160 -10.57 -2.97 8.60
N GLU A 161 -10.08 -2.25 7.58
CA GLU A 161 -10.39 -0.84 7.38
C GLU A 161 -11.85 -0.65 6.96
N ARG A 162 -12.39 -1.52 6.11
CA ARG A 162 -13.80 -1.55 5.74
C ARG A 162 -14.70 -1.74 6.97
N ILE A 163 -14.42 -2.75 7.80
CA ILE A 163 -15.18 -3.04 9.03
C ILE A 163 -15.10 -1.86 10.00
N LYS A 164 -13.91 -1.28 10.19
CA LYS A 164 -13.72 -0.10 11.05
C LYS A 164 -14.58 1.09 10.62
N ASN A 165 -14.86 1.24 9.33
CA ASN A 165 -15.70 2.31 8.79
C ASN A 165 -17.19 1.95 8.69
N ASN A 166 -17.58 0.77 9.21
CA ASN A 166 -18.93 0.20 9.16
C ASN A 166 -19.47 0.08 7.73
N ILE A 167 -18.61 -0.39 6.82
CA ILE A 167 -18.94 -0.57 5.40
C ILE A 167 -19.28 -2.04 5.16
N SER A 168 -20.46 -2.31 4.64
CA SER A 168 -20.94 -3.66 4.35
C SER A 168 -20.72 -4.05 2.89
N VAL A 169 -20.58 -5.35 2.61
CA VAL A 169 -20.41 -5.85 1.24
C VAL A 169 -21.34 -7.01 0.93
N LYS A 170 -21.96 -7.00 -0.25
CA LYS A 170 -22.69 -8.13 -0.82
C LYS A 170 -21.88 -8.73 -1.97
N VAL A 171 -21.55 -10.01 -1.91
CA VAL A 171 -20.65 -10.68 -2.85
C VAL A 171 -21.36 -11.81 -3.58
N ILE A 172 -21.46 -11.71 -4.91
CA ILE A 172 -21.80 -12.85 -5.77
C ILE A 172 -20.47 -13.46 -6.23
N ALA A 173 -20.21 -14.70 -5.80
CA ALA A 173 -18.99 -15.42 -6.14
C ALA A 173 -19.30 -16.64 -7.01
N HIS A 174 -18.42 -16.97 -7.96
CA HIS A 174 -18.56 -18.19 -8.77
C HIS A 174 -18.16 -19.48 -8.02
N GLU A 175 -17.37 -19.36 -6.96
CA GLU A 175 -16.91 -20.49 -6.16
C GLU A 175 -17.16 -20.25 -4.65
N LYS A 176 -17.17 -21.34 -3.89
CA LYS A 176 -17.21 -21.26 -2.42
C LYS A 176 -15.85 -20.75 -1.93
N GLY A 177 -15.76 -19.45 -1.65
CA GLY A 177 -14.60 -18.87 -0.97
C GLY A 177 -14.51 -19.27 0.51
N ALA A 178 -13.49 -18.75 1.20
CA ALA A 178 -13.29 -18.96 2.65
C ALA A 178 -14.54 -18.58 3.48
N PRO A 179 -14.78 -19.23 4.63
CA PRO A 179 -15.88 -18.90 5.52
C PRO A 179 -15.88 -17.41 5.86
N ILE A 180 -17.05 -16.77 5.77
CA ILE A 180 -17.24 -15.39 6.21
C ILE A 180 -17.62 -15.44 7.69
N SER A 181 -16.92 -14.66 8.50
CA SER A 181 -17.26 -14.46 9.91
C SER A 181 -18.44 -13.49 10.03
N GLU A 182 -19.26 -13.63 11.07
CA GLU A 182 -20.36 -12.68 11.35
C GLU A 182 -19.85 -11.23 11.51
N HIS A 183 -18.60 -11.07 11.95
CA HIS A 183 -17.97 -9.76 12.11
C HIS A 183 -17.47 -9.13 10.80
N ASP A 184 -17.51 -9.87 9.70
CA ASP A 184 -16.98 -9.38 8.42
C ASP A 184 -17.92 -8.35 7.77
N LEU A 185 -19.13 -8.07 8.28
CA LEU A 185 -20.10 -7.20 7.59
C LEU A 185 -20.22 -7.57 6.10
N ALA A 186 -20.24 -8.86 5.81
CA ALA A 186 -20.19 -9.38 4.45
C ALA A 186 -21.25 -10.46 4.27
N GLU A 187 -21.98 -10.39 3.16
CA GLU A 187 -22.90 -11.42 2.72
C GLU A 187 -22.36 -12.01 1.42
N ARG A 188 -22.46 -13.34 1.25
CA ARG A 188 -22.04 -13.99 0.01
C ARG A 188 -23.09 -14.97 -0.48
N ARG A 189 -23.39 -14.88 -1.76
CA ARG A 189 -24.17 -15.85 -2.52
C ARG A 189 -23.31 -16.45 -3.61
N VAL A 190 -23.50 -17.75 -3.87
CA VAL A 190 -22.71 -18.47 -4.87
C VAL A 190 -23.52 -18.60 -6.14
N LEU A 191 -23.00 -18.06 -7.25
CA LEU A 191 -23.54 -18.26 -8.59
C LEU A 191 -23.08 -19.65 -9.09
N PRO A 192 -23.99 -20.61 -9.31
CA PRO A 192 -23.60 -21.94 -9.78
C PRO A 192 -23.04 -21.85 -11.20
N SER A 193 -21.74 -22.10 -11.37
CA SER A 193 -21.14 -22.14 -12.70
C SER A 193 -21.45 -23.46 -13.40
N ARG A 194 -21.96 -23.40 -14.64
CA ARG A 194 -22.08 -24.54 -15.56
C ARG A 194 -21.01 -24.52 -16.67
N GLN A 195 -20.09 -23.55 -16.64
CA GLN A 195 -19.10 -23.33 -17.69
C GLN A 195 -17.69 -23.78 -17.27
N LEU A 196 -16.94 -24.33 -18.23
CA LEU A 196 -15.57 -24.86 -18.03
C LEU A 196 -14.50 -23.77 -17.83
N ARG A 197 -14.76 -22.53 -18.28
CA ARG A 197 -13.87 -21.38 -18.07
C ARG A 197 -14.68 -20.24 -17.49
N VAL A 198 -14.36 -19.86 -16.26
CA VAL A 198 -14.93 -18.68 -15.63
C VAL A 198 -14.07 -17.47 -16.00
N PRO A 199 -14.66 -16.33 -16.43
CA PRO A 199 -13.89 -15.11 -16.69
C PRO A 199 -13.04 -14.70 -15.47
N ARG A 200 -11.89 -14.05 -15.66
CA ARG A 200 -11.05 -13.52 -14.56
C ARG A 200 -11.34 -12.04 -14.33
N CYS A 201 -12.57 -11.75 -13.91
CA CYS A 201 -13.09 -10.41 -13.73
C CYS A 201 -13.58 -10.21 -12.28
N TYR A 202 -13.50 -8.98 -11.82
CA TYR A 202 -13.97 -8.55 -10.53
C TYR A 202 -14.66 -7.20 -10.68
N THR A 203 -15.96 -7.17 -10.46
CA THR A 203 -16.77 -5.96 -10.56
C THR A 203 -17.07 -5.45 -9.15
N ILE A 204 -16.87 -4.16 -8.92
CA ILE A 204 -17.21 -3.47 -7.67
C ILE A 204 -18.19 -2.35 -7.98
N ILE A 205 -19.35 -2.34 -7.32
CA ILE A 205 -20.40 -1.35 -7.54
C ILE A 205 -20.62 -0.64 -6.21
N TYR A 206 -20.31 0.67 -6.14
CA TYR A 206 -20.25 1.44 -4.91
C TYR A 206 -20.66 2.89 -5.15
N ALA A 207 -21.51 3.45 -4.28
CA ALA A 207 -22.06 4.80 -4.45
C ALA A 207 -22.54 5.05 -5.90
N HIS A 208 -21.96 6.03 -6.61
CA HIS A 208 -22.24 6.37 -8.01
C HIS A 208 -21.16 5.89 -8.99
N LYS A 209 -20.32 4.93 -8.58
CA LYS A 209 -19.19 4.39 -9.33
C LYS A 209 -19.31 2.88 -9.56
N THR A 210 -18.78 2.43 -10.70
CA THR A 210 -18.59 1.02 -11.01
C THR A 210 -17.15 0.77 -11.44
N ALA A 211 -16.45 -0.11 -10.74
CA ALA A 211 -15.13 -0.59 -11.11
C ALA A 211 -15.22 -1.97 -11.78
N PHE A 212 -14.51 -2.14 -12.89
CA PHE A 212 -14.24 -3.44 -13.49
C PHE A 212 -12.75 -3.70 -13.41
N ILE A 213 -12.37 -4.84 -12.84
CA ILE A 213 -10.98 -5.28 -12.70
C ILE A 213 -10.82 -6.59 -13.45
N ALA A 214 -9.78 -6.70 -14.26
CA ALA A 214 -9.46 -7.92 -14.99
C ALA A 214 -7.99 -8.30 -14.76
N LEU A 215 -7.69 -9.59 -14.86
CA LEU A 215 -6.31 -10.06 -15.03
C LEU A 215 -6.07 -10.45 -16.47
N SER A 216 -4.96 -9.96 -17.02
CA SER A 216 -4.44 -10.44 -18.30
C SER A 216 -4.00 -11.92 -18.21
N ASP A 217 -3.77 -12.53 -19.37
CA ASP A 217 -3.18 -13.87 -19.47
C ASP A 217 -1.76 -13.94 -18.87
N THR A 218 -1.08 -12.79 -18.74
CA THR A 218 0.24 -12.66 -18.10
C THR A 218 0.15 -12.33 -16.60
N ASN A 219 -1.04 -12.41 -15.99
CA ASN A 219 -1.31 -12.07 -14.59
C ASN A 219 -1.01 -10.62 -14.20
N VAL A 220 -1.07 -9.71 -15.16
CA VAL A 220 -1.01 -8.27 -14.88
C VAL A 220 -2.44 -7.78 -14.65
N PRO A 221 -2.77 -7.25 -13.46
CA PRO A 221 -4.10 -6.74 -13.20
C PRO A 221 -4.27 -5.34 -13.80
N SER A 222 -5.45 -5.06 -14.31
CA SER A 222 -5.87 -3.73 -14.73
C SER A 222 -7.31 -3.48 -14.30
N GLY A 223 -7.66 -2.22 -14.13
CA GLY A 223 -9.01 -1.83 -13.76
C GLY A 223 -9.44 -0.53 -14.41
N ILE A 224 -10.74 -0.40 -14.58
CA ILE A 224 -11.40 0.82 -15.02
C ILE A 224 -12.49 1.19 -14.03
N VAL A 225 -12.52 2.43 -13.58
CA VAL A 225 -13.59 2.97 -12.73
C VAL A 225 -14.41 3.93 -13.57
N ILE A 226 -15.70 3.64 -13.71
CA ILE A 226 -16.67 4.49 -14.40
C ILE A 226 -17.44 5.29 -13.36
N GLU A 227 -17.38 6.62 -13.45
CA GLU A 227 -18.10 7.53 -12.57
C GLU A 227 -19.33 8.10 -13.30
N ASN A 228 -20.38 7.28 -13.37
CA ASN A 228 -21.62 7.63 -14.02
C ASN A 228 -22.81 7.05 -13.27
N HIS A 229 -23.77 7.91 -12.93
CA HIS A 229 -24.92 7.55 -12.11
C HIS A 229 -25.81 6.49 -12.79
N ASP A 230 -26.15 6.68 -14.06
CA ASP A 230 -27.07 5.80 -14.79
C ASP A 230 -26.46 4.42 -15.04
N ILE A 231 -25.18 4.37 -15.40
CA ILE A 231 -24.45 3.11 -15.56
C ILE A 231 -24.40 2.36 -14.23
N THR A 232 -24.03 3.05 -13.15
CA THR A 232 -23.94 2.41 -11.83
C THR A 232 -25.30 1.93 -11.36
N LYS A 233 -26.36 2.70 -11.58
CA LYS A 233 -27.73 2.31 -11.22
C LYS A 233 -28.18 1.06 -11.99
N LEU A 234 -27.92 0.99 -13.30
CA LEU A 234 -28.20 -0.20 -14.09
C LEU A 234 -27.43 -1.42 -13.56
N GLN A 235 -26.16 -1.26 -13.20
CA GLN A 235 -25.35 -2.34 -12.63
C GLN A 235 -25.89 -2.80 -11.26
N ILE A 236 -26.37 -1.87 -10.42
CA ILE A 236 -27.07 -2.21 -9.17
C ILE A 236 -28.34 -3.02 -9.46
N GLU A 237 -29.18 -2.59 -10.42
CA GLU A 237 -30.41 -3.32 -10.77
C GLU A 237 -30.13 -4.74 -11.29
N LEU A 238 -29.11 -4.91 -12.12
CA LEU A 238 -28.64 -6.22 -12.59
C LEU A 238 -28.15 -7.08 -11.42
N PHE A 239 -27.34 -6.51 -10.53
CA PHE A 239 -26.84 -7.19 -9.34
C PHE A 239 -27.98 -7.65 -8.44
N GLU A 240 -28.92 -6.76 -8.09
CA GLU A 240 -30.01 -7.06 -7.16
C GLU A 240 -30.98 -8.10 -7.74
N THR A 241 -31.22 -8.06 -9.05
CA THR A 241 -31.99 -9.09 -9.75
C THR A 241 -31.31 -10.45 -9.60
N LEU A 242 -30.02 -10.54 -9.92
CA LEU A 242 -29.27 -11.79 -9.78
C LEU A 242 -29.18 -12.23 -8.31
N TRP A 243 -28.97 -11.30 -7.39
CA TRP A 243 -28.89 -11.56 -5.96
C TRP A 243 -30.13 -12.30 -5.46
N LYS A 244 -31.33 -11.82 -5.81
CA LYS A 244 -32.62 -12.40 -5.38
C LYS A 244 -32.82 -13.85 -5.81
N GLU A 245 -32.31 -14.22 -6.98
CA GLU A 245 -32.42 -15.59 -7.52
C GLU A 245 -31.45 -16.56 -6.83
N LEU A 246 -30.37 -16.04 -6.24
CA LEU A 246 -29.37 -16.84 -5.56
C LEU A 246 -29.73 -17.05 -4.08
N LYS A 247 -29.32 -18.20 -3.54
CA LYS A 247 -29.47 -18.53 -2.11
C LYS A 247 -28.21 -18.20 -1.34
#